data_AF-A0A6A4PHJ2-F1
#
_entry.id   AF-A0A6A4PHJ2-F1
#
_cell.length_a   1.000
_cell.length_b   1.000
_cell.length_c   1.000
_cell.angle_alpha   90.00
_cell.angle_beta   90.00
_cell.angle_gamma   90.00
#
_symmetry.space_group_name_H-M   'P 1'
#
loop_
_entity.id
_entity.type
_entity.pdbx_description
1 polymer ?
#
loop_
_entity_poly.entity_id
_entity_poly.type
_entity_poly.pdbx_seq_one_letter_code
_entity_poly.pdbx_strand_id
1 'polypeptide(L)'
;MLIYGSVDFKGRPPLKHNTGNWRACPFILGNECCERLAYFGIAANLVTYLTHKLHQGNVYAARNVTTWQGTCYLTPLIGAIFADAYWGRYWTIAGFSIIYLIGMCTLTLSASVPALKPIECLSSICPPATPPQYVVFFIGLYLVALGTGGLKSCVSSFGADQFDDTDSQERIKKGSFFNWFYFTLGIGALVSSSFVVWIQENAGWSLGFGIPTLFMGLAIGSFFLGTPLYRFQKPGGSPITRICQVVVASVRKRDLVVPEDSSLLYETLDNSSVIEGSRKLKHTDELSVNSFM
;
A
#
# COMPACT_ATOMS: atom_id res chain seq x y z
N MET A 1 1.82 -20.22 24.53
CA MET A 1 1.76 -20.86 23.21
C MET A 1 2.48 -19.96 22.22
N LEU A 2 3.52 -20.49 21.55
CA LEU A 2 4.31 -19.75 20.55
C LEU A 2 3.64 -19.87 19.18
N ILE A 3 3.70 -18.81 18.39
CA ILE A 3 3.16 -18.79 17.02
C ILE A 3 4.33 -19.10 16.07
N TYR A 4 4.30 -20.27 15.42
CA TYR A 4 5.31 -20.66 14.44
C TYR A 4 5.22 -19.79 13.19
N GLY A 5 6.36 -19.22 12.76
CA GLY A 5 6.49 -18.37 11.55
C GLY A 5 6.58 -16.87 11.82
N SER A 6 6.14 -16.42 13.00
CA SER A 6 6.16 -15.00 13.39
C SER A 6 7.19 -14.70 14.47
N VAL A 7 7.71 -13.47 14.48
CA VAL A 7 8.62 -12.93 15.50
C VAL A 7 8.03 -11.66 16.10
N ASP A 8 8.39 -11.35 17.34
CA ASP A 8 8.20 -10.05 17.99
C ASP A 8 9.29 -9.07 17.53
N PHE A 9 9.16 -7.78 17.87
CA PHE A 9 10.13 -6.73 17.50
C PHE A 9 11.58 -7.06 17.93
N LYS A 10 11.74 -7.84 19.01
CA LYS A 10 13.05 -8.30 19.52
C LYS A 10 13.56 -9.59 18.86
N GLY A 11 12.93 -10.06 17.78
CA GLY A 11 13.29 -11.31 17.10
C GLY A 11 12.96 -12.58 17.87
N ARG A 12 12.21 -12.49 18.98
CA ARG A 12 11.79 -13.62 19.83
C ARG A 12 10.43 -14.13 19.37
N PRO A 13 10.07 -15.40 19.61
CA PRO A 13 8.76 -15.89 19.25
C PRO A 13 7.67 -15.15 20.06
N PRO A 14 6.60 -14.65 19.42
CA PRO A 14 5.64 -13.74 20.05
C PRO A 14 4.79 -14.48 21.08
N LEU A 15 4.62 -13.87 22.26
CA LEU A 15 3.70 -14.35 23.29
C LEU A 15 2.28 -13.97 22.90
N LYS A 16 1.43 -14.99 22.70
CA LYS A 16 0.02 -14.85 22.26
C LYS A 16 -0.82 -13.85 23.08
N HIS A 17 -0.58 -13.74 24.39
CA HIS A 17 -1.31 -12.84 25.28
C HIS A 17 -0.88 -11.36 25.20
N ASN A 18 0.37 -11.08 24.80
CA ASN A 18 0.94 -9.74 24.88
C ASN A 18 1.10 -9.03 23.54
N THR A 19 0.99 -9.76 22.42
CA THR A 19 1.25 -9.23 21.07
C THR A 19 0.11 -9.59 20.11
N GLY A 20 -0.12 -8.74 19.09
CA GLY A 20 -1.11 -8.91 18.02
C GLY A 20 -2.55 -8.68 18.46
N ASN A 21 -3.47 -9.32 17.74
CA ASN A 21 -4.92 -9.26 17.97
C ASN A 21 -5.46 -7.81 17.90
N TRP A 22 -6.62 -7.57 18.49
CA TRP A 22 -7.30 -6.27 18.54
C TRP A 22 -6.53 -5.16 19.27
N ARG A 23 -5.38 -5.44 19.92
CA ARG A 23 -4.52 -4.39 20.50
C ARG A 23 -3.70 -3.66 19.44
N ALA A 24 -3.24 -4.39 18.43
CA ALA A 24 -2.49 -3.84 17.30
C ALA A 24 -3.39 -3.22 16.23
N CYS A 25 -4.60 -3.76 16.06
CA CYS A 25 -5.50 -3.41 14.96
C CYS A 25 -5.86 -1.91 14.88
N PRO A 26 -6.14 -1.18 15.98
CA PRO A 26 -6.49 0.23 15.90
C PRO A 26 -5.41 1.10 15.26
N PHE A 27 -4.13 0.80 15.50
CA PHE A 27 -3.01 1.52 14.91
C PHE A 27 -2.94 1.31 13.39
N ILE A 28 -3.15 0.07 12.95
CA ILE A 28 -3.14 -0.31 11.53
C ILE A 28 -4.37 0.27 10.81
N LEU A 29 -5.56 0.12 11.38
CA LEU A 29 -6.82 0.64 10.85
C LEU A 29 -6.83 2.18 10.78
N GLY A 30 -6.31 2.84 11.82
CA GLY A 30 -6.19 4.30 11.84
C GLY A 30 -5.25 4.82 10.75
N ASN A 31 -4.11 4.16 10.55
CA ASN A 31 -3.17 4.49 9.47
C ASN A 31 -3.80 4.31 8.08
N GLU A 32 -4.49 3.19 7.84
CA GLU A 32 -5.17 2.96 6.56
C GLU A 32 -6.30 3.97 6.32
N CYS A 33 -7.09 4.28 7.35
CA CYS A 33 -8.16 5.29 7.25
C CYS A 33 -7.60 6.65 6.85
N CYS A 34 -6.48 7.08 7.47
CA CYS A 34 -5.84 8.34 7.14
C CYS A 34 -5.20 8.34 5.74
N GLU A 35 -4.59 7.23 5.31
CA GLU A 35 -4.09 7.07 3.93
C GLU A 35 -5.24 7.24 2.92
N ARG A 36 -6.38 6.58 3.18
CA ARG A 36 -7.53 6.69 2.28
C ARG A 36 -8.12 8.08 2.24
N LEU A 37 -8.23 8.72 3.40
CA LEU A 37 -8.69 10.10 3.48
C LEU A 37 -7.77 11.02 2.65
N ALA A 38 -6.45 10.90 2.81
CA ALA A 38 -5.48 11.70 2.06
C ALA A 38 -5.49 11.39 0.56
N TYR A 39 -5.53 10.12 0.18
CA TYR A 39 -5.55 9.68 -1.22
C TYR A 39 -6.78 10.22 -1.96
N PHE A 40 -7.98 10.01 -1.40
CA PHE A 40 -9.19 10.52 -2.03
C PHE A 40 -9.27 12.04 -1.95
N GLY A 41 -8.65 12.67 -0.96
CA GLY A 41 -8.67 14.12 -0.77
C GLY A 41 -7.89 14.82 -1.87
N ILE A 42 -6.78 14.21 -2.28
CA ILE A 42 -6.06 14.63 -3.47
C ILE A 42 -6.85 14.26 -4.72
N ALA A 43 -7.20 12.98 -4.88
CA ALA A 43 -7.75 12.46 -6.14
C ALA A 43 -9.05 13.14 -6.57
N ALA A 44 -9.96 13.42 -5.64
CA ALA A 44 -11.30 13.94 -5.94
C ALA A 44 -11.26 15.34 -6.56
N ASN A 45 -10.32 16.19 -6.13
CA ASN A 45 -10.27 17.60 -6.53
C ASN A 45 -9.00 17.97 -7.31
N LEU A 46 -8.19 16.98 -7.68
CA LEU A 46 -6.93 17.19 -8.41
C LEU A 46 -7.15 17.82 -9.78
N VAL A 47 -8.20 17.43 -10.50
CA VAL A 47 -8.52 18.03 -11.82
C VAL A 47 -8.77 19.52 -11.66
N THR A 48 -9.61 19.90 -10.69
CA THR A 48 -9.92 21.30 -10.37
C THR A 48 -8.66 22.07 -9.99
N TYR A 49 -7.75 21.48 -9.21
CA TYR A 49 -6.47 22.12 -8.89
C TYR A 49 -5.62 22.37 -10.13
N LEU A 50 -5.49 21.37 -11.01
CA LEU A 50 -4.70 21.48 -12.24
C LEU A 50 -5.29 22.52 -13.20
N THR A 51 -6.62 22.63 -13.31
CA THR A 51 -7.28 23.57 -14.20
C THR A 51 -7.32 24.98 -13.62
N HIS A 52 -7.71 25.16 -12.36
CA HIS A 52 -7.91 26.48 -11.75
C HIS A 52 -6.65 27.10 -11.14
N LYS A 53 -5.66 26.30 -10.72
CA LYS A 53 -4.42 26.83 -10.13
C LYS A 53 -3.22 26.71 -11.06
N LEU A 54 -3.07 25.58 -11.75
CA LEU A 54 -1.96 25.40 -12.70
C LEU A 54 -2.33 25.86 -14.13
N HIS A 55 -3.56 26.32 -14.35
CA HIS A 55 -4.06 26.83 -15.64
C HIS A 55 -3.87 25.84 -16.80
N GLN A 56 -4.01 24.54 -16.51
CA GLN A 56 -3.99 23.51 -17.54
C GLN A 56 -5.33 23.43 -18.28
N GLY A 57 -5.29 23.08 -19.57
CA GLY A 57 -6.51 22.72 -20.28
C GLY A 57 -7.15 21.46 -19.69
N ASN A 58 -8.49 21.44 -19.62
CA ASN A 58 -9.26 20.33 -19.01
C ASN A 58 -8.85 18.94 -19.50
N VAL A 59 -8.60 18.79 -20.80
CA VAL A 59 -8.18 17.51 -21.41
C VAL A 59 -6.81 17.06 -20.88
N TYR A 60 -5.86 17.99 -20.75
CA TYR A 60 -4.52 17.68 -20.25
C TYR A 60 -4.52 17.40 -18.75
N ALA A 61 -5.28 18.18 -17.97
CA ALA A 61 -5.49 17.93 -16.55
C ALA A 61 -6.08 16.53 -16.29
N ALA A 62 -7.17 16.18 -16.98
CA ALA A 62 -7.80 14.87 -16.85
C ALA A 62 -6.85 13.72 -17.21
N ARG A 63 -6.04 13.87 -18.27
CA ARG A 63 -4.99 12.90 -18.65
C ARG A 63 -3.93 12.73 -17.56
N ASN A 64 -3.48 13.82 -16.95
CA ASN A 64 -2.48 13.76 -15.88
C ASN A 64 -3.04 13.05 -14.64
N VAL A 65 -4.29 13.33 -14.27
CA VAL A 65 -4.97 12.68 -13.14
C VAL A 65 -5.14 11.17 -13.38
N THR A 66 -5.62 10.77 -14.55
CA THR A 66 -5.79 9.33 -14.86
C THR A 66 -4.46 8.61 -14.96
N THR A 67 -3.42 9.25 -15.49
CA THR A 67 -2.05 8.71 -15.51
C THR A 67 -1.50 8.53 -14.09
N TRP A 68 -1.71 9.50 -13.22
CA TRP A 68 -1.32 9.42 -11.82
C TRP A 68 -2.07 8.30 -11.08
N GLN A 69 -3.39 8.21 -11.24
CA GLN A 69 -4.19 7.12 -10.68
C GLN A 69 -3.71 5.75 -11.17
N GLY A 70 -3.46 5.61 -12.48
CA GLY A 70 -2.88 4.39 -13.04
C GLY A 70 -1.53 4.04 -12.41
N THR A 71 -0.68 5.05 -12.19
CA THR A 71 0.60 4.87 -11.50
C THR A 71 0.40 4.36 -10.06
N CYS A 72 -0.56 4.91 -9.31
CA CYS A 72 -0.92 4.44 -7.96
C CYS A 72 -1.41 2.98 -7.90
N TYR A 73 -1.89 2.43 -9.02
CA TYR A 73 -2.28 1.02 -9.13
C TYR A 73 -1.14 0.10 -9.61
N LEU A 74 -0.09 0.65 -10.22
CA LEU A 74 1.10 -0.09 -10.64
C LEU A 74 2.18 -0.14 -9.54
N THR A 75 2.33 0.94 -8.77
CA THR A 75 3.30 1.02 -7.65
C THR A 75 3.12 -0.05 -6.57
N PRO A 76 1.93 -0.64 -6.29
CA PRO A 76 1.81 -1.77 -5.38
C PRO A 76 2.64 -2.99 -5.78
N LEU A 77 2.89 -3.22 -7.09
CA LEU A 77 3.76 -4.31 -7.54
C LEU A 77 5.19 -4.11 -7.04
N ILE A 78 5.68 -2.87 -7.09
CA ILE A 78 6.99 -2.50 -6.56
C ILE A 78 7.01 -2.70 -5.05
N GLY A 79 5.98 -2.20 -4.34
CA GLY A 79 5.84 -2.38 -2.89
C GLY A 79 5.87 -3.86 -2.46
N ALA A 80 5.13 -4.72 -3.17
CA ALA A 80 5.10 -6.15 -2.90
C ALA A 80 6.47 -6.82 -3.09
N ILE A 81 7.23 -6.45 -4.12
CA ILE A 81 8.59 -6.97 -4.31
C ILE A 81 9.49 -6.60 -3.12
N PHE A 82 9.46 -5.36 -2.65
CA PHE A 82 10.24 -4.93 -1.48
C PHE A 82 9.83 -5.67 -0.20
N ALA A 83 8.53 -5.83 0.01
CA ALA A 83 7.99 -6.51 1.18
C ALA A 83 8.33 -7.99 1.22
N ASP A 84 8.19 -8.69 0.10
CA ASP A 84 8.36 -10.14 0.07
C ASP A 84 9.82 -10.56 -0.14
N ALA A 85 10.63 -9.80 -0.87
CA ALA A 85 12.01 -10.18 -1.20
C ALA A 85 13.09 -9.62 -0.26
N TYR A 86 12.94 -8.40 0.25
CA TYR A 86 14.05 -7.69 0.89
C TYR A 86 13.84 -7.38 2.37
N TRP A 87 12.83 -6.58 2.71
CA TRP A 87 12.77 -5.93 4.03
C TRP A 87 11.66 -6.46 4.95
N GLY A 88 10.70 -7.21 4.41
CA GLY A 88 9.50 -7.61 5.13
C GLY A 88 8.39 -6.56 5.05
N ARG A 89 7.17 -7.00 5.37
CA ARG A 89 5.94 -6.19 5.24
C ARG A 89 5.97 -4.91 6.09
N TYR A 90 6.39 -5.02 7.36
CA TYR A 90 6.42 -3.86 8.26
C TYR A 90 7.38 -2.76 7.78
N TRP A 91 8.63 -3.11 7.47
CA TRP A 91 9.63 -2.13 7.04
C TRP A 91 9.26 -1.49 5.70
N THR A 92 8.57 -2.24 4.83
CA THR A 92 8.02 -1.70 3.59
C THR A 92 6.93 -0.69 3.89
N ILE A 93 5.95 -1.00 4.76
CA ILE A 93 4.91 -0.04 5.17
C ILE A 93 5.54 1.21 5.79
N ALA A 94 6.52 1.04 6.69
CA ALA A 94 7.22 2.12 7.37
C ALA A 94 8.00 3.03 6.40
N GLY A 95 8.78 2.45 5.48
CA GLY A 95 9.56 3.23 4.51
C GLY A 95 8.66 3.96 3.51
N PHE A 96 7.67 3.26 2.96
CA PHE A 96 6.75 3.86 1.98
C PHE A 96 5.79 4.87 2.60
N SER A 97 5.45 4.76 3.90
CA SER A 97 4.62 5.76 4.58
C SER A 97 5.38 7.06 4.81
N ILE A 98 6.69 7.00 5.07
CA ILE A 98 7.55 8.19 5.12
C ILE A 98 7.64 8.84 3.74
N ILE A 99 7.84 8.05 2.67
CA ILE A 99 7.83 8.57 1.29
C ILE A 99 6.50 9.25 0.96
N TYR A 100 5.39 8.62 1.36
CA TYR A 100 4.05 9.19 1.22
C TYR A 100 3.93 10.53 1.93
N LEU A 101 4.37 10.61 3.19
CA LEU A 101 4.34 11.84 3.98
C LEU A 101 5.19 12.94 3.35
N ILE A 102 6.38 12.62 2.82
CA ILE A 102 7.22 13.58 2.10
C ILE A 102 6.50 14.10 0.85
N GLY A 103 5.83 13.22 0.10
CA GLY A 103 5.00 13.61 -1.04
C GLY A 103 3.87 14.57 -0.65
N MET A 104 3.14 14.24 0.42
CA MET A 104 2.05 15.07 0.98
C MET A 104 2.55 16.44 1.47
N CYS A 105 3.69 16.46 2.18
CA CYS A 105 4.34 17.69 2.60
C CYS A 105 4.78 18.54 1.40
N THR A 106 5.33 17.92 0.36
CA THR A 106 5.74 18.61 -0.87
C THR A 106 4.53 19.24 -1.58
N LEU A 107 3.41 18.51 -1.69
CA LEU A 107 2.16 19.05 -2.22
C LEU A 107 1.63 20.20 -1.38
N THR A 108 1.62 20.06 -0.05
CA THR A 108 1.18 21.12 0.86
C THR A 108 2.05 22.36 0.75
N LEU A 109 3.37 22.21 0.68
CA LEU A 109 4.32 23.30 0.49
C LEU A 109 4.12 23.98 -0.87
N SER A 110 3.88 23.21 -1.94
CA SER A 110 3.60 23.77 -3.26
C SER A 110 2.33 24.63 -3.28
N ALA A 111 1.33 24.30 -2.46
CA ALA A 111 0.09 25.06 -2.35
C ALA A 111 0.15 26.21 -1.32
N SER A 112 1.06 26.16 -0.35
CA SER A 112 1.12 27.10 0.79
C SER A 112 2.20 28.16 0.66
N VAL A 113 3.33 27.86 0.01
CA VAL A 113 4.47 28.79 -0.09
C VAL A 113 4.22 29.78 -1.23
N PRO A 114 4.18 31.11 -0.97
CA PRO A 114 3.92 32.11 -2.01
C PRO A 114 4.89 32.08 -3.19
N ALA A 115 6.14 31.64 -2.98
CA ALA A 115 7.14 31.47 -4.04
C ALA A 115 6.88 30.25 -4.94
N LEU A 116 6.19 29.22 -4.43
CA LEU A 116 5.87 27.98 -5.15
C LEU A 116 4.44 27.94 -5.68
N LYS A 117 3.58 28.86 -5.21
CA LYS A 117 2.24 29.06 -5.72
C LYS A 117 2.27 29.95 -6.97
N PRO A 118 1.54 29.61 -8.04
CA PRO A 118 1.33 30.54 -9.15
C PRO A 118 0.64 31.80 -8.64
N ILE A 119 1.08 32.96 -9.13
CA ILE A 119 0.54 34.27 -8.74
C ILE A 119 -0.97 34.29 -9.03
N GLU A 120 -1.76 34.80 -8.08
CA GLU A 120 -3.21 34.92 -8.24
C GLU A 120 -3.53 35.79 -9.46
N CYS A 121 -4.54 35.39 -10.23
CA CYS A 121 -4.89 36.07 -11.46
C CYS A 121 -5.17 37.56 -11.18
N LEU A 122 -4.39 38.45 -11.83
CA LEU A 122 -4.76 39.86 -11.90
C LEU A 122 -5.80 40.00 -13.00
N SER A 123 -7.06 40.20 -12.60
CA SER A 123 -8.18 40.41 -13.52
C SER A 123 -8.47 39.20 -14.43
N SER A 124 -8.29 39.30 -15.75
CA SER A 124 -8.64 38.27 -16.75
C SER A 124 -7.43 37.54 -17.34
N ILE A 125 -6.20 37.86 -16.89
CA ILE A 125 -4.96 37.26 -17.39
C ILE A 125 -4.31 36.49 -16.25
N CYS A 126 -4.40 35.17 -16.32
CA CYS A 126 -3.77 34.26 -15.39
C CYS A 126 -2.43 33.78 -15.98
N PRO A 127 -1.28 34.17 -15.42
CA PRO A 127 -0.02 33.61 -15.88
C PRO A 127 0.02 32.09 -15.58
N PRO A 128 0.44 31.25 -16.54
CA PRO A 128 0.61 29.83 -16.29
C PRO A 128 1.67 29.60 -15.20
N ALA A 129 1.55 28.50 -14.46
CA ALA A 129 2.52 28.15 -13.44
C ALA A 129 3.94 28.07 -14.03
N THR A 130 4.93 28.58 -13.30
CA THR A 130 6.31 28.52 -13.79
C THR A 130 6.79 27.06 -13.83
N PRO A 131 7.70 26.68 -14.76
CA PRO A 131 8.23 25.32 -14.84
C PRO A 131 8.70 24.71 -13.50
N PRO A 132 9.40 25.43 -12.60
CA PRO A 132 9.80 24.86 -11.30
C PRO A 132 8.60 24.56 -10.39
N GLN A 133 7.54 25.38 -10.40
CA GLN A 133 6.32 25.13 -9.60
C GLN A 133 5.62 23.87 -10.08
N TYR A 134 5.58 23.68 -11.40
CA TYR A 134 5.03 22.48 -12.03
C TYR A 134 5.81 21.22 -11.62
N VAL A 135 7.14 21.27 -11.71
CA VAL A 135 8.00 20.13 -11.37
C VAL A 135 7.86 19.75 -9.90
N VAL A 136 7.87 20.72 -8.97
CA VAL A 136 7.72 20.45 -7.53
C VAL A 136 6.39 19.78 -7.23
N PHE A 137 5.29 20.26 -7.83
CA PHE A 137 3.97 19.67 -7.65
C PHE A 137 3.93 18.21 -8.13
N PHE A 138 4.42 17.94 -9.35
CA PHE A 138 4.42 16.58 -9.90
C PHE A 138 5.37 15.64 -9.17
N ILE A 139 6.51 16.11 -8.66
CA ILE A 139 7.38 15.34 -7.77
C ILE A 139 6.59 14.91 -6.53
N GLY A 140 5.90 15.85 -5.86
CA GLY A 140 5.04 15.53 -4.71
C GLY A 140 3.97 14.49 -5.07
N LEU A 141 3.30 14.68 -6.20
CA LEU A 141 2.22 13.81 -6.68
C LEU A 141 2.71 12.38 -6.96
N TYR A 142 3.86 12.21 -7.61
CA TYR A 142 4.43 10.89 -7.89
C TYR A 142 5.08 10.25 -6.65
N LEU A 143 5.57 11.02 -5.68
CA LEU A 143 5.99 10.50 -4.37
C LEU A 143 4.80 9.93 -3.60
N VAL A 144 3.65 10.62 -3.63
CA VAL A 144 2.38 10.08 -3.08
C VAL A 144 2.00 8.79 -3.80
N ALA A 145 2.09 8.73 -5.13
CA ALA A 145 1.80 7.51 -5.88
C ALA A 145 2.69 6.33 -5.50
N LEU A 146 3.99 6.59 -5.32
CA LEU A 146 4.95 5.59 -4.89
C LEU A 146 4.63 5.10 -3.47
N GLY A 147 4.41 6.03 -2.53
CA GLY A 147 4.07 5.74 -1.13
C GLY A 147 2.80 4.89 -0.99
N THR A 148 1.73 5.29 -1.68
CA THR A 148 0.45 4.55 -1.72
C THR A 148 0.64 3.10 -2.16
N GLY A 149 1.57 2.84 -3.10
CA GLY A 149 1.85 1.49 -3.58
C GLY A 149 2.34 0.56 -2.47
N GLY A 150 3.33 1.00 -1.69
CA GLY A 150 3.86 0.22 -0.57
C GLY A 150 2.84 -0.01 0.55
N LEU A 151 1.99 0.97 0.83
CA LEU A 151 0.93 0.81 1.84
C LEU A 151 -0.14 -0.19 1.37
N LYS A 152 -0.73 0.03 0.19
CA LYS A 152 -1.84 -0.79 -0.31
C LYS A 152 -1.47 -2.26 -0.53
N SER A 153 -0.23 -2.56 -0.91
CA SER A 153 0.25 -3.92 -1.12
C SER A 153 0.41 -4.71 0.17
N CYS A 154 0.73 -4.04 1.28
CA CYS A 154 1.23 -4.70 2.48
C CYS A 154 0.33 -4.58 3.71
N VAL A 155 -0.45 -3.49 3.85
CA VAL A 155 -1.18 -3.18 5.09
C VAL A 155 -2.26 -4.21 5.42
N SER A 156 -3.01 -4.67 4.42
CA SER A 156 -4.07 -5.67 4.60
C SER A 156 -3.49 -7.03 5.05
N SER A 157 -2.40 -7.47 4.41
CA SER A 157 -1.67 -8.68 4.80
C SER A 157 -1.01 -8.54 6.16
N PHE A 158 -0.41 -7.39 6.47
CA PHE A 158 0.19 -7.11 7.78
C PHE A 158 -0.84 -7.09 8.91
N GLY A 159 -2.04 -6.55 8.65
CA GLY A 159 -3.17 -6.61 9.58
C GLY A 159 -3.66 -8.04 9.82
N ALA A 160 -3.75 -8.84 8.74
CA ALA A 160 -4.07 -10.26 8.83
C ALA A 160 -3.04 -11.07 9.63
N ASP A 161 -1.75 -10.70 9.54
CA ASP A 161 -0.65 -11.32 10.26
C ASP A 161 -0.73 -11.12 11.78
N GLN A 162 -1.57 -10.19 12.26
CA GLN A 162 -1.77 -9.96 13.69
C GLN A 162 -2.61 -11.06 14.37
N PHE A 163 -3.22 -11.96 13.60
CA PHE A 163 -4.06 -13.05 14.08
C PHE A 163 -3.46 -14.42 13.74
N ASP A 164 -3.56 -15.35 14.69
CA ASP A 164 -3.10 -16.74 14.54
C ASP A 164 -4.18 -17.60 13.87
N ASP A 165 -3.92 -18.06 12.65
CA ASP A 165 -4.85 -18.90 11.88
C ASP A 165 -5.04 -20.32 12.47
N THR A 166 -4.19 -20.76 13.40
CA THR A 166 -4.35 -22.07 14.06
C THR A 166 -5.38 -22.05 15.18
N ASP A 167 -5.72 -20.87 15.68
CA ASP A 167 -6.71 -20.70 16.73
C ASP A 167 -8.07 -20.35 16.12
N SER A 168 -9.08 -21.18 16.38
CA SER A 168 -10.44 -20.95 15.90
C SER A 168 -11.02 -19.61 16.37
N GLN A 169 -10.65 -19.14 17.57
CA GLN A 169 -11.11 -17.86 18.12
C GLN A 169 -10.42 -16.66 17.46
N GLU A 170 -9.11 -16.73 17.24
CA GLU A 170 -8.40 -15.65 16.53
C GLU A 170 -8.79 -15.58 15.06
N ARG A 171 -9.12 -16.71 14.43
CA ARG A 171 -9.64 -16.76 13.05
C ARG A 171 -10.97 -16.03 12.87
N ILE A 172 -11.90 -16.16 13.83
CA ILE A 172 -13.16 -15.40 13.82
C ILE A 172 -12.88 -13.90 13.98
N LYS A 173 -11.96 -13.54 14.89
CA LYS A 173 -11.55 -12.14 15.11
C LYS A 173 -10.89 -11.52 13.88
N LYS A 174 -10.11 -12.30 13.12
CA LYS A 174 -9.54 -11.89 11.83
C LYS A 174 -10.61 -11.54 10.80
N GLY A 175 -11.70 -12.30 10.73
CA GLY A 175 -12.86 -11.96 9.89
C GLY A 175 -13.48 -10.61 10.28
N SER A 176 -13.66 -10.38 11.59
CA SER A 176 -14.15 -9.10 12.10
C SER A 176 -13.19 -7.94 11.82
N PHE A 177 -11.88 -8.18 11.86
CA PHE A 177 -10.87 -7.18 11.46
C PHE A 177 -11.06 -6.74 10.01
N PHE A 178 -11.26 -7.67 9.07
CA PHE A 178 -11.50 -7.30 7.67
C PHE A 178 -12.79 -6.51 7.48
N ASN A 179 -13.86 -6.84 8.22
CA ASN A 179 -15.09 -6.04 8.19
C ASN A 179 -14.83 -4.59 8.62
N TRP A 180 -14.10 -4.40 9.74
CA TRP A 180 -13.70 -3.07 10.20
C TRP A 180 -12.73 -2.38 9.25
N PHE A 181 -11.81 -3.11 8.63
CA PHE A 181 -10.90 -2.60 7.61
C PHE A 181 -11.68 -1.96 6.47
N TYR A 182 -12.58 -2.69 5.81
CA TYR A 182 -13.39 -2.14 4.72
C TYR A 182 -14.32 -1.01 5.17
N PHE A 183 -14.87 -1.10 6.38
CA PHE A 183 -15.68 -0.02 6.94
C PHE A 183 -14.88 1.28 7.10
N THR A 184 -13.65 1.20 7.63
CA THR A 184 -12.77 2.38 7.77
C THR A 184 -12.33 2.95 6.42
N LEU A 185 -12.11 2.12 5.38
CA LEU A 185 -11.87 2.60 4.02
C LEU A 185 -13.05 3.44 3.51
N GLY A 186 -14.28 2.97 3.75
CA GLY A 186 -15.50 3.66 3.37
C GLY A 186 -15.64 5.01 4.07
N ILE A 187 -15.44 5.05 5.39
CA ILE A 187 -15.46 6.30 6.15
C ILE A 187 -14.40 7.28 5.64
N GLY A 188 -13.15 6.83 5.45
CA GLY A 188 -12.08 7.69 4.94
C GLY A 188 -12.42 8.30 3.59
N ALA A 189 -12.98 7.52 2.67
CA ALA A 189 -13.42 7.98 1.36
C ALA A 189 -14.60 8.98 1.44
N LEU A 190 -15.59 8.72 2.30
CA LEU A 190 -16.76 9.60 2.49
C LEU A 190 -16.38 10.94 3.11
N VAL A 191 -15.58 10.92 4.17
CA VAL A 191 -15.09 12.14 4.84
C VAL A 191 -14.23 12.95 3.88
N SER A 192 -13.34 12.28 3.14
CA SER A 192 -12.54 12.92 2.12
C SER A 192 -13.38 13.61 1.05
N SER A 193 -14.28 12.86 0.40
CA SER A 193 -15.04 13.37 -0.76
C SER A 193 -16.05 14.45 -0.38
N SER A 194 -16.43 14.55 0.90
CA SER A 194 -17.34 15.58 1.41
C SER A 194 -16.57 16.72 2.09
N PHE A 195 -15.94 16.44 3.24
CA PHE A 195 -15.38 17.47 4.12
C PHE A 195 -14.06 18.05 3.59
N VAL A 196 -13.14 17.21 3.10
CA VAL A 196 -11.85 17.69 2.57
C VAL A 196 -12.05 18.49 1.30
N VAL A 197 -12.93 18.03 0.39
CA VAL A 197 -13.31 18.77 -0.82
C VAL A 197 -13.94 20.12 -0.46
N TRP A 198 -14.87 20.14 0.50
CA TRP A 198 -15.47 21.39 0.98
C TRP A 198 -14.43 22.38 1.52
N ILE A 199 -13.42 21.91 2.26
CA ILE A 199 -12.31 22.76 2.74
C ILE A 199 -11.49 23.30 1.57
N GLN A 200 -11.16 22.46 0.58
CA GLN A 200 -10.36 22.86 -0.57
C GLN A 200 -11.04 23.98 -1.38
N GLU A 201 -12.35 23.89 -1.56
CA GLU A 201 -13.14 24.87 -2.32
C GLU A 201 -13.42 26.16 -1.55
N ASN A 202 -13.72 26.07 -0.24
CA ASN A 202 -14.16 27.24 0.54
C ASN A 202 -13.06 27.90 1.38
N ALA A 203 -12.19 27.09 2.00
CA ALA A 203 -11.13 27.57 2.90
C ALA A 203 -9.74 27.60 2.24
N GLY A 204 -9.61 26.98 1.06
CA GLY A 204 -8.44 27.03 0.20
C GLY A 204 -7.57 25.77 0.21
N TRP A 205 -6.74 25.68 -0.82
CA TRP A 205 -5.94 24.50 -1.14
C TRP A 205 -4.82 24.20 -0.13
N SER A 206 -4.27 25.23 0.52
CA SER A 206 -3.25 25.07 1.56
C SER A 206 -3.79 24.27 2.75
N LEU A 207 -4.97 24.63 3.27
CA LEU A 207 -5.65 23.89 4.33
C LEU A 207 -6.15 22.54 3.84
N GLY A 208 -6.67 22.49 2.61
CA GLY A 208 -7.18 21.29 1.98
C GLY A 208 -6.15 20.16 1.82
N PHE A 209 -4.88 20.48 1.58
CA PHE A 209 -3.78 19.50 1.58
C PHE A 209 -3.09 19.38 2.94
N GLY A 210 -3.00 20.47 3.71
CA GLY A 210 -2.33 20.50 5.01
C GLY A 210 -3.02 19.66 6.08
N ILE A 211 -4.36 19.69 6.14
CA ILE A 211 -5.11 18.92 7.14
C ILE A 211 -4.91 17.41 6.94
N PRO A 212 -5.15 16.82 5.76
CA PRO A 212 -4.84 15.40 5.52
C PRO A 212 -3.37 15.05 5.77
N THR A 213 -2.43 15.94 5.43
CA THR A 213 -1.00 15.75 5.69
C THR A 213 -0.70 15.62 7.19
N LEU A 214 -1.30 16.49 8.02
CA LEU A 214 -1.15 16.45 9.47
C LEU A 214 -1.69 15.14 10.05
N PHE A 215 -2.92 14.76 9.66
CA PHE A 215 -3.54 13.51 10.12
C PHE A 215 -2.71 12.30 9.71
N MET A 216 -2.18 12.27 8.48
CA MET A 216 -1.29 11.21 8.02
C MET A 216 0.00 11.14 8.85
N GLY A 217 0.62 12.29 9.17
CA GLY A 217 1.80 12.33 10.04
C GLY A 217 1.52 11.77 11.45
N LEU A 218 0.37 12.12 12.04
CA LEU A 218 -0.07 11.57 13.32
C LEU A 218 -0.33 10.06 13.23
N ALA A 219 -0.94 9.59 12.14
CA ALA A 219 -1.24 8.19 11.93
C ALA A 219 0.03 7.35 11.75
N ILE A 220 1.03 7.87 11.04
CA ILE A 220 2.36 7.26 10.91
C ILE A 220 3.04 7.20 12.27
N GLY A 221 3.01 8.29 13.06
CA GLY A 221 3.53 8.30 14.42
C GLY A 221 2.87 7.22 15.30
N SER A 222 1.54 7.13 15.23
CA SER A 222 0.74 6.11 15.89
C SER A 222 1.13 4.69 15.45
N PHE A 223 1.35 4.47 14.14
CA PHE A 223 1.79 3.19 13.61
C PHE A 223 3.14 2.76 14.19
N PHE A 224 4.11 3.68 14.31
CA PHE A 224 5.40 3.40 14.95
C PHE A 224 5.28 3.18 16.46
N LEU A 225 4.38 3.89 17.16
CA LEU A 225 4.12 3.64 18.59
C LEU A 225 3.54 2.25 18.84
N GLY A 226 2.78 1.70 17.88
CA GLY A 226 2.23 0.35 17.93
C GLY A 226 3.25 -0.78 17.69
N THR A 227 4.48 -0.47 17.27
CA THR A 227 5.54 -1.45 16.93
C THR A 227 5.75 -2.59 17.94
N PRO A 228 5.86 -2.34 19.27
CA PRO A 228 6.06 -3.43 20.24
C PRO A 228 4.83 -4.34 20.41
N LEU A 229 3.68 -3.97 19.85
CA LEU A 229 2.46 -4.77 19.88
C LEU A 229 2.31 -5.64 18.63
N TYR A 230 3.07 -5.41 17.57
CA TYR A 230 2.90 -6.12 16.30
C TYR A 230 3.54 -7.51 16.29
N ARG A 231 2.93 -8.42 15.54
CA ARG A 231 3.50 -9.71 15.14
C ARG A 231 4.08 -9.56 13.75
N PHE A 232 5.35 -9.93 13.57
CA PHE A 232 6.06 -9.83 12.30
C PHE A 232 6.20 -11.21 11.67
N GLN A 233 5.63 -11.42 10.49
CA GLN A 233 5.92 -12.64 9.72
C GLN A 233 7.31 -12.55 9.08
N LYS A 234 8.03 -13.67 9.08
CA LYS A 234 9.30 -13.77 8.34
C LYS A 234 9.04 -13.65 6.82
N PRO A 235 9.90 -12.94 6.07
CA PRO A 235 9.77 -12.86 4.61
C PRO A 235 9.91 -14.25 3.98
N GLY A 236 8.90 -14.67 3.21
CA GLY A 236 8.91 -15.95 2.49
C GLY A 236 9.56 -15.89 1.09
N GLY A 237 10.17 -14.77 0.71
CA GLY A 237 10.66 -14.53 -0.65
C GLY A 237 9.53 -14.17 -1.63
N SER A 238 9.86 -13.47 -2.72
CA SER A 238 8.86 -12.95 -3.66
C SER A 238 8.32 -14.03 -4.62
N PRO A 239 7.00 -14.24 -4.68
CA PRO A 239 6.38 -15.14 -5.66
C PRO A 239 6.72 -14.77 -7.12
N ILE A 240 6.89 -13.47 -7.41
CA ILE A 240 7.24 -12.98 -8.74
C ILE A 240 8.60 -13.51 -9.17
N THR A 241 9.60 -13.51 -8.27
CA THR A 241 10.92 -14.07 -8.58
C THR A 241 10.85 -15.54 -8.95
N ARG A 242 9.97 -16.32 -8.29
CA ARG A 242 9.76 -17.73 -8.62
C ARG A 242 9.05 -17.91 -9.95
N ILE A 243 8.03 -17.11 -10.25
CA ILE A 243 7.38 -17.12 -11.57
C ILE A 243 8.42 -16.82 -12.66
N CYS A 244 9.26 -15.80 -12.49
CA CYS A 244 10.33 -15.49 -13.43
C CYS A 244 11.34 -16.64 -13.55
N GLN A 245 11.73 -17.26 -12.44
CA GLN A 245 12.62 -18.44 -12.44
C GLN A 245 12.01 -19.60 -13.23
N VAL A 246 10.73 -19.89 -13.03
CA VAL A 246 10.01 -20.94 -13.77
C VAL A 246 9.93 -20.60 -15.25
N VAL A 247 9.56 -19.37 -15.63
CA VAL A 247 9.51 -18.95 -17.04
C VAL A 247 10.88 -19.06 -17.70
N VAL A 248 11.94 -18.56 -17.05
CA VAL A 248 13.31 -18.65 -17.57
C VAL A 248 13.78 -20.11 -17.65
N ALA A 249 13.48 -20.92 -16.65
CA ALA A 249 13.80 -22.34 -16.64
C ALA A 249 13.08 -23.08 -17.77
N SER A 250 11.78 -22.84 -17.96
CA SER A 250 10.98 -23.45 -19.03
C SER A 250 11.48 -23.07 -20.42
N VAL A 251 11.81 -21.79 -20.65
CA VAL A 251 12.36 -21.34 -21.94
C VAL A 251 13.74 -21.96 -22.21
N ARG A 252 14.61 -22.03 -21.19
CA ARG A 252 15.94 -22.65 -21.32
C ARG A 252 15.88 -24.17 -21.49
N LYS A 253 14.86 -24.81 -20.92
CA LYS A 253 14.69 -26.26 -20.91
C LYS A 253 13.71 -26.76 -21.99
N ARG A 254 13.34 -25.90 -22.95
CA ARG A 254 12.34 -26.25 -23.99
C ARG A 254 12.73 -27.45 -24.86
N ASP A 255 14.03 -27.68 -25.02
CA ASP A 255 14.58 -28.73 -25.89
C ASP A 255 14.93 -30.02 -25.11
N LEU A 256 14.59 -30.10 -23.82
CA LEU A 256 14.79 -31.31 -23.02
C LEU A 256 13.66 -32.31 -23.25
N VAL A 257 14.04 -33.57 -23.42
CA VAL A 257 13.09 -34.69 -23.48
C VAL A 257 12.42 -34.84 -22.11
N VAL A 258 11.08 -34.76 -22.09
CA VAL A 258 10.28 -34.88 -20.86
C VAL A 258 10.27 -36.37 -20.43
N PRO A 259 10.49 -36.69 -19.14
CA PRO A 259 10.36 -38.05 -18.64
C PRO A 259 8.94 -38.60 -18.86
N GLU A 260 8.81 -39.89 -19.22
CA GLU A 260 7.49 -40.53 -19.41
C GLU A 260 6.68 -40.65 -18.11
N ASP A 261 7.35 -40.63 -16.96
CA ASP A 261 6.72 -40.73 -15.65
C ASP A 261 6.47 -39.33 -15.07
N SER A 262 5.19 -38.92 -15.06
CA SER A 262 4.75 -37.61 -14.55
C SER A 262 4.99 -37.44 -13.04
N SER A 263 5.18 -38.53 -12.30
CA SER A 263 5.50 -38.52 -10.87
C SER A 263 6.87 -37.92 -10.54
N LEU A 264 7.78 -37.83 -11.53
CA LEU A 264 9.12 -37.28 -11.38
C LEU A 264 9.19 -35.75 -11.58
N LEU A 265 8.08 -35.12 -12.02
CA LEU A 265 8.01 -33.66 -12.27
C LEU A 265 7.63 -32.84 -11.04
N TYR A 266 7.29 -33.47 -9.92
CA TYR A 266 6.77 -32.81 -8.72
C TYR A 266 7.87 -32.33 -7.75
N GLU A 267 7.55 -31.28 -6.97
CA GLU A 267 8.38 -30.80 -5.86
C GLU A 267 8.69 -31.92 -4.86
N THR A 268 9.91 -31.89 -4.32
CA THR A 268 10.50 -32.84 -3.36
C THR A 268 9.53 -33.33 -2.28
N LEU A 269 9.59 -34.64 -2.00
CA LEU A 269 8.80 -35.42 -1.01
C LEU A 269 8.86 -34.91 0.45
N ASP A 270 9.55 -33.82 0.73
CA ASP A 270 9.73 -33.32 2.10
C ASP A 270 8.44 -32.71 2.68
N ASN A 271 8.27 -32.94 3.98
CA ASN A 271 7.15 -32.43 4.80
C ASN A 271 7.24 -30.91 5.10
N SER A 272 8.38 -30.28 4.81
CA SER A 272 8.59 -28.84 4.95
C SER A 272 8.46 -28.13 3.62
N SER A 273 7.82 -26.96 3.60
CA SER A 273 7.86 -26.13 2.41
C SER A 273 9.29 -25.61 2.22
N VAL A 274 9.74 -25.51 0.96
CA VAL A 274 11.04 -24.90 0.60
C VAL A 274 11.10 -23.42 1.04
N ILE A 275 9.95 -22.83 1.34
CA ILE A 275 9.80 -21.46 1.78
C ILE A 275 9.89 -21.39 3.30
N GLU A 276 10.97 -20.81 3.81
CA GLU A 276 11.14 -20.62 5.24
C GLU A 276 9.97 -19.79 5.82
N GLY A 277 9.18 -20.38 6.72
CA GLY A 277 8.00 -19.74 7.33
C GLY A 277 6.67 -19.93 6.60
N SER A 278 6.63 -20.53 5.40
CA SER A 278 5.37 -20.88 4.73
C SER A 278 4.94 -22.32 5.01
N ARG A 279 3.63 -22.57 4.98
CA ARG A 279 3.07 -23.92 5.10
C ARG A 279 2.89 -24.53 3.71
N LYS A 280 3.12 -25.83 3.59
CA LYS A 280 2.78 -26.59 2.38
C LYS A 280 1.26 -26.47 2.17
N LEU A 281 0.85 -25.97 1.01
CA LEU A 281 -0.56 -25.93 0.63
C LEU A 281 -1.06 -27.39 0.55
N LYS A 282 -2.19 -27.68 1.21
CA LYS A 282 -2.81 -29.01 1.11
C LYS A 282 -3.35 -29.18 -0.30
N HIS A 283 -3.10 -30.35 -0.88
CA HIS A 283 -3.65 -30.70 -2.18
C HIS A 283 -5.17 -30.81 -2.10
N THR A 284 -5.86 -30.32 -3.12
CA THR A 284 -7.29 -30.55 -3.33
C THR A 284 -7.41 -31.40 -4.59
N ASP A 285 -8.08 -32.54 -4.49
CA ASP A 285 -8.20 -33.51 -5.60
C ASP A 285 -9.10 -33.02 -6.75
N GLU A 286 -9.64 -31.79 -6.65
CA GLU A 286 -10.66 -31.23 -7.55
C GLU A 286 -10.10 -30.74 -8.90
N LEU A 287 -8.79 -30.53 -9.03
CA LEU A 287 -8.15 -30.07 -10.26
C LEU A 287 -7.11 -31.09 -10.73
N SER A 288 -7.58 -32.23 -11.24
CA SER A 288 -6.73 -33.18 -11.95
C SER A 288 -6.58 -32.77 -13.42
N VAL A 289 -5.34 -32.79 -13.92
CA VAL A 289 -4.94 -32.41 -15.29
C VAL A 289 -5.60 -33.30 -16.37
N ASN A 290 -6.25 -34.39 -15.98
CA ASN A 290 -7.00 -35.28 -16.88
C ASN A 290 -8.31 -34.68 -17.42
N SER A 291 -8.66 -33.45 -17.06
CA SER A 291 -9.88 -32.77 -17.51
C SER A 291 -9.70 -31.91 -18.78
N PHE A 292 -8.50 -31.88 -19.36
CA PHE A 292 -8.18 -31.12 -20.59
C PHE A 292 -7.64 -31.99 -21.74
N MET A 293 -7.91 -33.30 -21.73
CA MET A 293 -7.66 -34.17 -22.88
C MET A 293 -8.96 -34.66 -23.49
#